data_AF-A0ABD6FJV9-F1
#
_entry.id   AF-A0ABD6FJV9-F1
#
_cell.length_a   1.000
_cell.length_b   1.000
_cell.length_c   1.000
_cell.angle_alpha   90.00
_cell.angle_beta   90.00
_cell.angle_gamma   90.00
#
_symmetry.space_group_name_H-M   'P 1'
#
loop_
_entity.id
_entity.type
_entity.pdbx_description
1 polymer ?
#
loop_
_entity_poly.entity_id
_entity_poly.type
_entity_poly.pdbx_seq_one_letter_code
_entity_poly.pdbx_strand_id
1 'polypeptide(L)'
;AQPHCKSHVTYKGALQGEGAHSVWIGDVLIRSAAEGTDTYELNRNLLLTDGARADSVPNLEIETGEIEGAGHASATGRFDDEQLFYLQSRGIDEATARRLVVRGFFFEILNRIDVPELRQRLEAEIDEELQAIGH
;
A
#
# COMPACT_ATOMS: atom_id res chain seq x y z
N ALA A 1 -16.23 5.78 -23.42
CA ALA A 1 -15.58 4.56 -22.86
C ALA A 1 -14.86 3.86 -24.00
N GLN A 2 -13.82 3.07 -23.71
CA GLN A 2 -13.10 2.28 -24.70
C GLN A 2 -13.05 0.82 -24.20
N PRO A 3 -13.18 -0.18 -25.08
CA PRO A 3 -13.06 -1.59 -24.71
C PRO A 3 -11.59 -1.97 -24.45
N HIS A 4 -11.38 -3.14 -23.87
CA HIS A 4 -10.08 -3.79 -23.66
C HIS A 4 -9.05 -2.93 -22.91
N CYS A 5 -9.54 -2.09 -21.99
CA CYS A 5 -8.68 -1.26 -21.14
C CYS A 5 -8.26 -2.03 -19.88
N LYS A 6 -7.01 -1.82 -19.46
CA LYS A 6 -6.46 -2.39 -18.21
C LYS A 6 -6.06 -1.30 -17.23
N SER A 7 -6.40 -1.48 -15.96
CA SER A 7 -5.99 -0.58 -14.87
C SER A 7 -5.70 -1.33 -13.58
N HIS A 8 -4.46 -1.29 -13.12
CA HIS A 8 -4.07 -1.87 -11.82
C HIS A 8 -3.52 -0.78 -10.91
N VAL A 9 -4.25 -0.51 -9.84
CA VAL A 9 -3.90 0.51 -8.84
C VAL A 9 -3.43 -0.19 -7.58
N THR A 10 -2.25 0.18 -7.09
CA THR A 10 -1.72 -0.31 -5.82
C THR A 10 -1.36 0.88 -4.95
N TYR A 11 -2.03 1.00 -3.82
CA TYR A 11 -1.77 1.98 -2.79
C TYR A 11 -1.22 1.28 -1.55
N LYS A 12 -0.10 1.79 -1.04
CA LYS A 12 0.47 1.36 0.24
C LYS A 12 0.68 2.56 1.14
N GLY A 13 0.16 2.51 2.37
CA GLY A 13 0.36 3.51 3.40
C GLY A 13 1.07 2.94 4.62
N ALA A 14 1.93 3.72 5.25
CA ALA A 14 2.48 3.43 6.56
C ALA A 14 2.24 4.66 7.45
N LEU A 15 1.58 4.48 8.59
CA LEU A 15 1.09 5.60 9.41
C LEU A 15 1.78 5.62 10.76
N GLN A 16 2.41 6.74 11.09
CA GLN A 16 3.04 7.00 12.37
C GLN A 16 2.62 8.35 12.94
N GLY A 17 2.69 8.49 14.26
CA GLY A 17 2.40 9.74 14.98
C GLY A 17 1.04 9.73 15.70
N GLU A 18 0.92 10.58 16.71
CA GLU A 18 -0.30 10.74 17.50
C GLU A 18 -1.46 11.23 16.64
N GLY A 19 -2.56 10.49 16.65
CA GLY A 19 -3.77 10.84 15.88
C GLY A 19 -3.63 10.72 14.36
N ALA A 20 -2.56 10.07 13.85
CA ALA A 20 -2.37 9.88 12.43
C ALA A 20 -3.54 9.14 11.79
N HIS A 21 -4.15 9.74 10.77
CA HIS A 21 -5.34 9.22 10.11
C HIS A 21 -5.20 9.37 8.60
N SER A 22 -5.40 8.27 7.87
CA SER A 22 -5.53 8.28 6.41
C SER A 22 -6.90 7.82 5.98
N VAL A 23 -7.39 8.41 4.89
CA VAL A 23 -8.62 8.00 4.22
C VAL A 23 -8.30 7.79 2.75
N TRP A 24 -8.57 6.59 2.25
CA TRP A 24 -8.49 6.29 0.83
C TRP A 24 -9.89 6.03 0.29
N ILE A 25 -10.22 6.69 -0.81
CA ILE A 25 -11.48 6.50 -1.54
C ILE A 25 -11.11 6.04 -2.94
N GLY A 26 -11.49 4.82 -3.29
CA GLY A 26 -11.37 4.25 -4.62
C GLY A 26 -12.71 4.33 -5.34
N ASP A 27 -12.68 4.61 -6.63
CA ASP A 27 -13.89 4.61 -7.47
C ASP A 27 -13.54 4.13 -8.88
N VAL A 28 -14.10 2.97 -9.23
CA VAL A 28 -13.93 2.34 -10.53
C VAL A 28 -15.26 2.32 -11.26
N LEU A 29 -15.34 3.09 -12.34
CA LEU A 29 -16.50 3.10 -13.23
C LEU A 29 -16.20 2.38 -14.55
N ILE A 30 -16.80 1.20 -14.73
CA ILE A 30 -16.81 0.46 -15.99
C ILE A 30 -18.11 0.75 -16.73
N ARG A 31 -18.03 1.61 -17.75
CA ARG A 31 -19.18 2.00 -18.56
C ARG A 31 -19.64 0.89 -19.49
N SER A 32 -20.90 0.91 -19.94
CA SER A 32 -21.45 -0.18 -20.78
C SER A 32 -20.64 -0.50 -22.05
N ALA A 33 -19.98 0.50 -22.65
CA ALA A 33 -19.14 0.32 -23.85
C ALA A 33 -17.68 -0.11 -23.58
N ALA A 34 -17.31 -0.36 -22.32
CA ALA A 34 -15.98 -0.80 -21.90
C ALA A 34 -15.88 -2.32 -21.78
N GLU A 35 -16.25 -3.02 -22.86
CA GLU A 35 -16.17 -4.48 -22.91
C GLU A 35 -14.73 -4.96 -22.80
N GLY A 36 -14.49 -6.11 -22.18
CA GLY A 36 -13.17 -6.69 -21.97
C GLY A 36 -12.27 -5.90 -21.01
N THR A 37 -12.82 -5.08 -20.12
CA THR A 37 -12.04 -4.40 -19.08
C THR A 37 -11.47 -5.39 -18.07
N ASP A 38 -10.22 -5.12 -17.66
CA ASP A 38 -9.50 -5.83 -16.59
C ASP A 38 -8.97 -4.82 -15.58
N THR A 39 -9.49 -4.84 -14.36
CA THR A 39 -9.14 -3.85 -13.34
C THR A 39 -9.03 -4.42 -11.93
N TYR A 40 -8.07 -3.89 -11.18
CA TYR A 40 -7.86 -4.29 -9.79
C TYR A 40 -7.34 -3.12 -8.94
N GLU A 41 -7.96 -2.90 -7.79
CA GLU A 41 -7.51 -1.93 -6.79
C GLU A 41 -7.01 -2.62 -5.52
N LEU A 42 -5.75 -2.41 -5.17
CA LEU A 42 -5.16 -2.92 -3.92
C LEU A 42 -4.81 -1.75 -3.00
N ASN A 43 -5.38 -1.73 -1.80
CA ASN A 43 -5.03 -0.81 -0.74
C ASN A 43 -4.45 -1.60 0.44
N ARG A 44 -3.22 -1.30 0.87
CA ARG A 44 -2.62 -1.90 2.06
C ARG A 44 -2.10 -0.82 2.98
N ASN A 45 -2.41 -0.91 4.27
CA ASN A 45 -1.96 0.04 5.27
C ASN A 45 -1.25 -0.66 6.42
N LEU A 46 -0.14 -0.07 6.87
CA LEU A 46 0.61 -0.51 8.03
C LEU A 46 0.54 0.59 9.10
N LEU A 47 -0.07 0.28 10.24
CA LEU A 47 -0.16 1.18 11.39
C LEU A 47 1.10 0.99 12.25
N LEU A 48 1.94 2.01 12.32
CA LEU A 48 3.24 1.99 12.99
C LEU A 48 3.15 2.46 14.45
N THR A 49 2.17 3.29 14.77
CA THR A 49 1.92 3.83 16.12
C THR A 49 0.53 3.40 16.60
N ASP A 50 0.40 3.16 17.91
CA ASP A 50 -0.90 2.93 18.51
C ASP A 50 -1.83 4.13 18.34
N GLY A 51 -3.10 3.85 18.03
CA GLY A 51 -4.11 4.88 17.79
C GLY A 51 -4.12 5.45 16.36
N ALA A 52 -3.12 5.14 15.53
CA ALA A 52 -3.18 5.47 14.11
C ALA A 52 -4.35 4.73 13.43
N ARG A 53 -4.95 5.37 12.42
CA ARG A 53 -6.14 4.87 11.74
C ARG A 53 -6.00 4.96 10.23
N ALA A 54 -6.44 3.92 9.51
CA ALA A 54 -6.57 3.94 8.06
C ALA A 54 -7.97 3.47 7.68
N ASP A 55 -8.73 4.35 7.03
CA ASP A 55 -10.04 4.04 6.47
C ASP A 55 -9.93 3.89 4.95
N SER A 56 -10.60 2.88 4.40
CA SER A 56 -10.61 2.60 2.97
C SER A 56 -12.05 2.42 2.50
N VAL A 57 -12.45 3.17 1.48
CA VAL A 57 -13.78 3.13 0.87
C VAL A 57 -13.63 2.85 -0.63
N PRO A 58 -13.50 1.57 -1.03
CA PRO A 58 -13.49 1.20 -2.44
C PRO A 58 -14.92 1.14 -3.00
N ASN A 59 -15.12 1.73 -4.18
CA ASN A 59 -16.37 1.65 -4.93
C ASN A 59 -16.12 1.03 -6.31
N LEU A 60 -17.09 0.24 -6.77
CA LEU A 60 -17.04 -0.46 -8.05
C LEU A 60 -18.40 -0.36 -8.72
N GLU A 61 -18.47 0.42 -9.79
CA GLU A 61 -19.68 0.61 -10.60
C GLU A 61 -19.46 -0.05 -11.96
N ILE A 62 -20.23 -1.11 -12.25
CA ILE A 62 -20.10 -1.89 -13.48
C ILE A 62 -21.42 -1.87 -14.25
N GLU A 63 -21.38 -1.30 -15.45
CA GLU A 63 -22.54 -1.15 -16.33
C GLU A 63 -22.57 -2.18 -17.49
N THR A 64 -21.64 -3.14 -17.53
CA THR A 64 -21.60 -4.23 -18.53
C THR A 64 -21.17 -5.57 -17.91
N GLY A 65 -21.73 -6.67 -18.40
CA GLY A 65 -21.35 -8.03 -18.00
C GLY A 65 -20.15 -8.59 -18.77
N GLU A 66 -19.73 -7.92 -19.84
CA GLU A 66 -18.67 -8.38 -20.74
C GLU A 66 -17.32 -7.83 -20.28
N ILE A 67 -16.76 -8.33 -19.17
CA ILE A 67 -15.46 -7.91 -18.63
C ILE A 67 -14.53 -9.10 -18.39
N GLU A 68 -13.21 -8.89 -18.43
CA GLU A 68 -12.23 -9.92 -18.05
C GLU A 68 -12.16 -10.08 -16.53
N GLY A 69 -12.18 -8.97 -15.79
CA GLY A 69 -12.06 -8.97 -14.35
C GLY A 69 -12.21 -7.59 -13.74
N ALA A 70 -12.83 -7.54 -12.56
CA ALA A 70 -12.91 -6.34 -11.74
C ALA A 70 -12.87 -6.74 -10.27
N GLY A 71 -12.03 -6.07 -9.47
CA GLY A 71 -11.95 -6.34 -8.05
C GLY A 71 -11.22 -5.27 -7.26
N HIS A 72 -11.39 -5.35 -5.95
CA HIS A 72 -10.60 -4.57 -5.01
C HIS A 72 -10.24 -5.42 -3.80
N ALA A 73 -9.15 -5.04 -3.12
CA ALA A 73 -8.79 -5.56 -1.82
C ALA A 73 -8.26 -4.43 -0.95
N SER A 74 -8.68 -4.41 0.31
CA SER A 74 -8.16 -3.51 1.32
C SER A 74 -7.72 -4.31 2.54
N ALA A 75 -6.52 -4.02 3.05
CA ALA A 75 -6.01 -4.62 4.28
C ALA A 75 -5.28 -3.56 5.12
N THR A 76 -5.61 -3.50 6.40
CA THR A 76 -4.93 -2.66 7.38
C THR A 76 -4.40 -3.57 8.49
N GLY A 77 -3.10 -3.47 8.77
CA GLY A 77 -2.42 -4.28 9.78
C GLY A 77 -1.45 -3.46 10.61
N ARG A 78 -0.96 -4.06 11.70
CA ARG A 78 0.17 -3.56 12.48
C ARG A 78 1.39 -4.38 12.15
N PHE A 79 2.52 -4.08 12.79
CA PHE A 79 3.66 -4.98 12.78
C PHE A 79 3.24 -6.37 13.28
N ASP A 80 3.77 -7.39 12.63
CA ASP A 80 3.66 -8.77 13.08
C ASP A 80 4.73 -8.99 14.15
N ASP A 81 4.29 -9.23 15.39
CA ASP A 81 5.17 -9.45 16.53
C ASP A 81 6.10 -10.65 16.32
N GLU A 82 5.66 -11.68 15.58
CA GLU A 82 6.49 -12.84 15.28
C GLU A 82 7.61 -12.47 14.28
N GLN A 83 7.31 -11.63 13.28
CA GLN A 83 8.33 -11.12 12.35
C GLN A 83 9.34 -10.22 13.05
N LEU A 84 8.87 -9.32 13.91
CA LEU A 84 9.75 -8.45 14.70
C LEU A 84 10.60 -9.28 15.68
N PHE A 85 10.00 -10.23 16.38
CA PHE A 85 10.72 -11.13 17.28
C PHE A 85 11.76 -11.95 16.53
N TYR A 86 11.43 -12.46 15.34
CA TYR A 86 12.37 -13.22 14.52
C TYR A 86 13.60 -12.39 14.17
N LEU A 87 13.42 -11.15 13.69
CA LEU A 87 14.53 -10.25 13.38
C LEU A 87 15.37 -9.93 14.63
N GLN A 88 14.71 -9.64 15.76
CA GLN A 88 15.39 -9.36 17.02
C GLN A 88 16.18 -10.56 17.56
N SER A 89 15.67 -11.78 17.38
CA SER A 89 16.37 -13.02 17.76
C SER A 89 17.70 -13.21 17.01
N ARG A 90 17.89 -12.51 15.88
CA ARG A 90 19.13 -12.47 15.11
C ARG A 90 20.07 -11.35 15.53
N GLY A 91 19.78 -10.64 16.62
CA GLY A 91 20.61 -9.57 17.16
C GLY A 91 20.34 -8.19 16.54
N ILE A 92 19.26 -8.04 15.76
CA ILE A 92 18.85 -6.75 15.19
C ILE A 92 18.06 -6.01 16.27
N ASP A 93 18.40 -4.76 16.56
CA ASP A 93 17.63 -3.95 17.52
C ASP A 93 16.21 -3.68 16.99
N GLU A 94 15.25 -3.46 17.88
CA GLU A 94 13.83 -3.28 17.52
C GLU A 94 13.63 -2.15 16.49
N ALA A 95 14.29 -1.00 16.67
CA ALA A 95 14.14 0.14 15.77
C ALA A 95 14.60 -0.23 14.35
N THR A 96 15.74 -0.92 14.23
CA THR A 96 16.21 -1.44 12.94
C THR A 96 15.27 -2.51 12.37
N ALA A 97 14.74 -3.42 13.20
CA ALA A 97 13.80 -4.46 12.76
C ALA A 97 12.52 -3.85 12.17
N ARG A 98 11.94 -2.86 12.84
CA ARG A 98 10.74 -2.12 12.36
C ARG A 98 11.02 -1.45 11.02
N ARG A 99 12.16 -0.76 10.87
CA ARG A 99 12.58 -0.15 9.59
C ARG A 99 12.68 -1.17 8.47
N LEU A 100 13.27 -2.35 8.73
CA LEU A 100 13.38 -3.42 7.74
C LEU A 100 12.01 -3.93 7.27
N VAL A 101 11.06 -4.09 8.20
CA VAL A 101 9.69 -4.51 7.85
C VAL A 101 9.01 -3.45 6.97
N VAL A 102 9.10 -2.17 7.32
CA VAL A 102 8.49 -1.09 6.51
C VAL A 102 9.16 -0.97 5.14
N ARG A 103 10.49 -1.09 5.05
CA ARG A 103 11.19 -1.16 3.76
C ARG A 103 10.69 -2.32 2.92
N GLY A 104 10.60 -3.53 3.48
CA GLY A 104 10.06 -4.70 2.80
C GLY A 104 8.62 -4.50 2.32
N PHE A 105 7.80 -3.80 3.11
CA PHE A 105 6.44 -3.45 2.75
C PHE A 105 6.36 -2.56 1.49
N PHE A 106 7.21 -1.53 1.38
CA PHE A 106 7.24 -0.63 0.22
C PHE A 106 8.07 -1.13 -0.97
N PHE A 107 8.97 -2.08 -0.75
CA PHE A 107 9.91 -2.60 -1.76
C PHE A 107 9.24 -3.00 -3.08
N GLU A 108 8.07 -3.64 -3.01
CA GLU A 108 7.29 -4.03 -4.20
C GLU A 108 6.94 -2.83 -5.11
N ILE A 109 6.51 -1.70 -4.53
CA ILE A 109 6.12 -0.50 -5.29
C ILE A 109 7.36 0.23 -5.81
N LEU A 110 8.38 0.39 -4.96
CA LEU A 110 9.62 1.08 -5.33
C LEU A 110 10.35 0.39 -6.48
N ASN A 111 10.32 -0.94 -6.54
CA ASN A 111 10.94 -1.69 -7.63
C ASN A 111 10.25 -1.54 -8.98
N ARG A 112 8.99 -1.08 -9.02
CA ARG A 112 8.30 -0.75 -10.29
C ARG A 112 8.79 0.56 -10.89
N ILE A 113 9.58 1.35 -10.16
CA ILE A 113 10.12 2.62 -10.64
C ILE A 113 11.42 2.32 -11.40
N ASP A 114 11.36 2.37 -12.73
CA ASP A 114 12.51 2.04 -13.58
C ASP A 114 13.63 3.10 -13.57
N VAL A 115 13.35 4.31 -13.06
CA VAL A 115 14.30 5.41 -12.95
C VAL A 115 15.10 5.26 -11.65
N PRO A 116 16.39 4.86 -11.70
CA PRO A 116 17.15 4.52 -10.50
C PRO A 116 17.32 5.69 -9.53
N GLU A 117 17.53 6.90 -10.06
CA GLU A 117 17.73 8.11 -9.25
C GLU A 117 16.45 8.48 -8.49
N LEU A 118 15.29 8.30 -9.10
CA LEU A 118 14.00 8.52 -8.45
C LEU A 118 13.75 7.47 -7.37
N ARG A 119 14.04 6.19 -7.66
CA ARG A 119 13.91 5.10 -6.70
C ARG A 119 14.78 5.36 -5.46
N GLN A 120 16.07 5.66 -5.66
CA GLN A 120 17.00 5.94 -4.57
C GLN A 120 16.58 7.14 -3.73
N ARG A 121 16.07 8.20 -4.38
CA ARG A 121 15.56 9.37 -3.66
C ARG A 121 14.37 9.01 -2.76
N LEU A 122 13.41 8.24 -3.28
CA LEU A 122 12.23 7.82 -2.50
C LEU A 122 12.60 6.84 -1.38
N GLU A 123 13.56 5.95 -1.61
CA GLU A 123 14.11 5.08 -0.55
C GLU A 123 14.74 5.89 0.58
N ALA A 124 15.51 6.93 0.24
CA ALA A 124 16.10 7.83 1.23
C ALA A 124 15.05 8.66 1.99
N GLU A 125 14.04 9.20 1.30
CA GLU A 125 12.92 9.92 1.93
C GLU A 125 12.16 9.02 2.91
N ILE A 126 11.89 7.77 2.53
CA ILE A 126 11.30 6.78 3.43
C ILE A 126 12.21 6.56 4.64
N ASP A 127 13.51 6.35 4.42
CA ASP A 127 14.45 6.13 5.51
C ASP A 127 14.52 7.28 6.52
N GLU A 128 14.47 8.52 6.04
CA GLU A 128 14.41 9.72 6.89
C GLU A 128 13.12 9.76 7.70
N GLU A 129 11.96 9.53 7.07
CA GLU A 129 10.68 9.45 7.78
C GLU A 129 10.68 8.35 8.84
N LEU A 130 11.31 7.21 8.55
CA LEU A 130 11.37 6.08 9.48
C LEU A 130 12.32 6.29 10.66
N GLN A 131 13.18 7.32 10.65
CA GLN A 131 13.97 7.70 11.83
C GLN A 131 13.09 8.24 12.96
N ALA A 132 11.88 8.74 12.64
CA ALA A 132 10.92 9.24 13.60
C ALA A 132 10.07 8.13 14.26
N ILE A 133 10.15 6.87 13.80
CA ILE A 133 9.34 5.78 14.37
C ILE A 133 9.74 5.54 15.83
N GLY A 134 8.77 5.72 16.74
CA GLY A 134 8.94 5.42 18.17
C GLY A 134 9.22 6.64 19.05
N HIS A 135 9.17 7.85 18.48
CA HIS A 135 9.07 9.10 19.23
C HIS A 135 7.62 9.50 19.51
#